data_AF-A0A7C3UUR4-F1
#
_entry.id   AF-A0A7C3UUR4-F1
#
_cell.length_a   1.000
_cell.length_b   1.000
_cell.length_c   1.000
_cell.angle_alpha   90.00
_cell.angle_beta   90.00
_cell.angle_gamma   90.00
#
_symmetry.space_group_name_H-M   'P 1'
#
loop_
_entity.id
_entity.type
_entity.pdbx_description
1 polymer ?
#
loop_
_entity_poly.entity_id
_entity_poly.type
_entity_poly.pdbx_seq_one_letter_code
_entity_poly.pdbx_strand_id
1 'polypeptide(L)'
;MREKLPHLPASPGVYLFKDEAGRYLYVGKARSLKNRVRQYFRKGGGLNPRIEAMLERARDLEYIVTDSEVEALVLESNLIKEHRPRYNVVLRDD
;
A
#
# COMPACT_ATOMS: atom_id res chain seq x y z
N MET A 1 -1.29 -11.28 -6.45
CA MET A 1 -0.48 -10.64 -5.38
C MET A 1 0.86 -11.32 -5.04
N ARG A 2 0.91 -12.59 -4.61
CA ARG A 2 2.14 -13.21 -4.06
C ARG A 2 3.34 -13.25 -5.03
N GLU A 3 3.07 -13.38 -6.32
CA GLU A 3 4.11 -13.38 -7.37
C GLU A 3 4.78 -12.02 -7.55
N LYS A 4 4.11 -10.91 -7.21
CA LYS A 4 4.68 -9.56 -7.34
C LYS A 4 5.61 -9.20 -6.17
N LEU A 5 5.42 -9.82 -4.99
CA LEU A 5 6.17 -9.51 -3.76
C LEU A 5 7.71 -9.69 -3.87
N PRO A 6 8.24 -10.72 -4.55
CA PRO A 6 9.68 -10.89 -4.72
C PRO A 6 10.31 -9.81 -5.63
N HIS A 7 9.54 -9.27 -6.58
CA HIS A 7 10.02 -8.36 -7.62
C HIS A 7 9.88 -6.87 -7.25
N LEU A 8 9.41 -6.57 -6.04
CA LEU A 8 9.30 -5.18 -5.60
C LEU A 8 10.66 -4.49 -5.55
N PRO A 9 10.78 -3.27 -6.11
CA PRO A 9 12.03 -2.54 -6.13
C PRO A 9 12.39 -2.03 -4.72
N ALA A 10 13.69 -1.89 -4.48
CA ALA A 10 14.22 -1.25 -3.28
C ALA A 10 14.30 0.28 -3.44
N SER A 11 13.26 0.87 -4.06
CA SER A 11 13.18 2.29 -4.41
C SER A 11 12.01 2.97 -3.70
N PRO A 12 12.03 4.31 -3.57
CA PRO A 12 10.87 5.04 -3.08
C PRO A 12 9.71 4.96 -4.07
N GLY A 13 8.50 5.12 -3.55
CA GLY A 13 7.30 5.08 -4.37
C GLY A 13 6.02 4.86 -3.56
N VAL A 14 4.93 4.63 -4.29
CA VAL A 14 3.59 4.39 -3.75
C VAL A 14 3.17 2.96 -4.07
N TYR A 15 2.51 2.28 -3.13
CA TYR A 15 1.88 0.98 -3.33
C TYR A 15 0.37 1.08 -3.14
N LEU A 16 -0.37 0.28 -3.90
CA LEU A 16 -1.82 0.25 -3.92
C LEU A 16 -2.31 -1.18 -3.77
N PHE A 17 -3.13 -1.45 -2.77
CA PHE A 17 -3.81 -2.74 -2.60
C PHE A 17 -5.19 -2.69 -3.25
N LYS A 18 -5.54 -3.73 -4.01
CA LYS A 18 -6.84 -3.88 -4.69
C LYS A 18 -7.58 -5.11 -4.20
N ASP A 19 -8.91 -5.04 -4.20
CA ASP A 19 -9.76 -6.22 -4.03
C ASP A 19 -9.91 -7.02 -5.33
N GLU A 20 -10.70 -8.10 -5.28
CA GLU A 20 -10.99 -8.96 -6.43
C GLU A 20 -11.69 -8.24 -7.58
N ALA A 21 -12.45 -7.19 -7.28
CA ALA A 21 -13.13 -6.35 -8.27
C ALA A 21 -12.22 -5.24 -8.83
N GLY A 22 -10.94 -5.22 -8.46
CA GLY A 22 -9.97 -4.21 -8.90
C GLY A 22 -10.10 -2.85 -8.19
N ARG A 23 -10.91 -2.74 -7.13
CA ARG A 23 -11.09 -1.48 -6.40
C ARG A 23 -9.95 -1.24 -5.44
N TYR A 24 -9.44 0.00 -5.39
CA TYR A 24 -8.41 0.39 -4.44
C TYR A 24 -8.92 0.34 -3.00
N LEU A 25 -8.32 -0.54 -2.20
CA LEU A 25 -8.60 -0.69 -0.78
C LEU A 25 -7.74 0.27 0.05
N TYR A 26 -6.46 0.37 -0.31
CA TYR A 26 -5.48 1.15 0.43
C TYR A 26 -4.37 1.66 -0.50
N VAL A 27 -3.88 2.86 -0.22
CA VAL A 27 -2.73 3.51 -0.87
C VAL A 27 -1.76 3.94 0.23
N GLY A 28 -0.47 3.66 0.05
CA GLY A 28 0.55 4.14 0.97
C GLY A 28 1.89 4.38 0.29
N LYS A 29 2.72 5.23 0.87
CA LYS A 29 4.08 5.51 0.40
C LYS A 29 5.15 4.70 1.13
N ALA A 30 6.27 4.52 0.47
CA ALA A 30 7.44 3.86 1.03
C ALA A 30 8.75 4.54 0.58
N ARG A 31 9.76 4.52 1.46
CA ARG A 31 11.17 4.78 1.08
C ARG A 31 11.77 3.62 0.28
N SER A 32 11.26 2.43 0.53
CA SER A 32 11.61 1.19 -0.14
C SER A 32 10.35 0.34 -0.23
N LEU A 33 9.80 0.22 -1.44
CA LEU A 33 8.59 -0.57 -1.71
C LEU A 33 8.77 -2.02 -1.25
N LYS A 34 9.94 -2.63 -1.55
CA LYS A 34 10.32 -3.97 -1.09
C LYS A 34 10.21 -4.13 0.43
N ASN A 35 10.81 -3.24 1.21
CA ASN A 35 10.85 -3.37 2.66
C ASN A 35 9.48 -3.11 3.28
N ARG A 36 8.79 -2.05 2.81
CA ARG A 36 7.48 -1.67 3.35
C ARG A 36 6.45 -2.77 3.13
N VAL A 37 6.33 -3.27 1.91
CA VAL A 37 5.32 -4.28 1.62
C VAL A 37 5.62 -5.60 2.33
N ARG A 38 6.90 -6.01 2.41
CA ARG A 38 7.29 -7.21 3.16
C ARG A 38 6.91 -7.15 4.63
N GLN A 39 6.91 -5.97 5.24
CA GLN A 39 6.52 -5.79 6.65
C GLN A 39 5.09 -6.27 6.91
N TYR A 40 4.17 -6.11 5.96
CA TYR A 40 2.79 -6.59 6.07
C TYR A 40 2.65 -8.11 6.12
N PHE A 41 3.65 -8.85 5.66
CA PHE A 41 3.60 -10.31 5.59
C PHE A 41 4.56 -10.99 6.57
N ARG A 42 5.22 -10.22 7.45
CA ARG A 42 6.07 -10.78 8.51
C ARG A 42 5.18 -11.36 9.61
N LYS A 43 5.32 -12.66 9.87
CA LYS A 43 4.65 -13.34 10.99
C LYS A 43 5.05 -12.68 12.33
N GLY A 44 4.07 -12.43 13.19
CA GLY A 44 4.27 -11.91 14.55
C GLY A 44 4.56 -10.42 14.66
N GLY A 45 4.58 -9.66 13.56
CA GLY A 45 4.61 -8.20 13.63
C GLY A 45 3.20 -7.71 13.83
N GLY A 46 2.82 -7.33 15.05
CA GLY A 46 1.47 -6.85 15.38
C GLY A 46 1.05 -5.70 14.48
N LEU A 47 0.35 -6.02 13.39
CA LEU A 47 -0.20 -5.04 12.48
C LEU A 47 -1.44 -4.45 13.15
N ASN A 48 -1.81 -3.24 12.74
CA ASN A 48 -3.09 -2.69 13.14
C ASN A 48 -4.20 -3.64 12.61
N PRO A 49 -5.20 -4.05 13.43
CA PRO A 49 -6.28 -4.93 12.99
C PRO A 49 -7.00 -4.46 11.71
N ARG A 50 -7.06 -3.15 11.47
CA ARG A 50 -7.63 -2.59 10.23
C ARG A 50 -6.79 -2.90 9.00
N ILE A 51 -5.46 -2.90 9.14
CA ILE A 51 -4.53 -3.28 8.07
C ILE A 51 -4.62 -4.79 7.82
N GLU A 52 -4.74 -5.61 8.87
CA GLU A 52 -4.94 -7.06 8.71
C GLU A 52 -6.22 -7.35 7.94
N ALA A 53 -7.35 -6.75 8.35
CA ALA A 53 -8.63 -6.88 7.65
C ALA A 53 -8.59 -6.37 6.20
N MET A 54 -7.75 -5.38 5.89
CA MET A 54 -7.51 -4.92 4.52
C MET A 54 -6.77 -5.98 3.71
N LEU A 55 -5.68 -6.53 4.26
CA LEU A 55 -4.85 -7.53 3.59
C LEU A 55 -5.62 -8.84 3.32
N GLU A 56 -6.56 -9.21 4.21
CA GLU A 56 -7.45 -10.36 3.99
C GLU A 56 -8.34 -10.19 2.74
N ARG A 57 -8.71 -8.94 2.42
CA ARG A 57 -9.52 -8.59 1.24
C ARG A 57 -8.68 -8.29 -0.01
N ALA A 58 -7.41 -7.93 0.17
CA ALA A 58 -6.52 -7.63 -0.93
C ALA A 58 -6.30 -8.89 -1.79
N ARG A 59 -6.42 -8.72 -3.11
CA ARG A 59 -6.16 -9.75 -4.13
C ARG A 59 -5.06 -9.34 -5.09
N ASP A 60 -4.82 -8.03 -5.22
CA ASP A 60 -3.70 -7.52 -5.99
C ASP A 60 -2.95 -6.38 -5.31
N LEU A 61 -1.72 -6.18 -5.77
CA LEU A 61 -0.81 -5.13 -5.38
C LEU A 61 -0.24 -4.47 -6.63
N GLU A 62 -0.33 -3.15 -6.67
CA GLU A 62 0.33 -2.30 -7.66
C GLU A 62 1.31 -1.38 -6.97
N TYR A 63 2.26 -0.85 -7.74
CA TYR A 63 3.21 0.14 -7.25
C TYR A 63 3.64 1.08 -8.36
N ILE A 64 4.01 2.29 -7.97
CA ILE A 64 4.61 3.31 -8.83
C ILE A 64 5.91 3.74 -8.16
N VAL A 65 7.02 3.61 -8.86
CA VAL A 65 8.34 4.08 -8.40
C VAL A 65 8.42 5.58 -8.62
N THR A 66 9.01 6.30 -7.66
CA THR A 66 9.31 7.73 -7.76
C THR A 66 10.79 7.97 -7.59
N ASP A 67 11.28 9.16 -7.96
CA ASP A 67 12.70 9.49 -7.84
C ASP A 67 13.06 9.94 -6.42
N SER A 68 12.05 10.38 -5.64
CA SER A 68 12.24 10.81 -4.26
C SER A 68 11.08 10.44 -3.33
N GLU A 69 11.32 10.55 -2.01
CA GLU A 69 10.27 10.41 -1.00
C GLU A 69 9.23 11.53 -1.05
N VAL A 70 9.65 12.73 -1.50
CA VAL A 70 8.77 13.90 -1.61
C VAL A 70 7.77 13.68 -2.73
N GLU A 71 8.21 13.18 -3.88
CA GLU A 71 7.31 12.78 -4.96
C GLU A 71 6.36 11.66 -4.54
N ALA A 72 6.85 10.65 -3.82
CA ALA A 72 6.00 9.58 -3.29
C ALA A 72 4.91 10.13 -2.37
N LEU A 73 5.21 11.14 -1.55
CA LEU A 73 4.24 11.82 -0.69
C LEU A 73 3.18 12.58 -1.50
N VAL A 74 3.60 13.35 -2.50
CA VAL A 74 2.66 14.09 -3.37
C VAL A 74 1.76 13.12 -4.13
N LEU A 75 2.34 12.09 -4.73
CA LEU A 75 1.62 11.07 -5.50
C LEU A 75 0.63 10.29 -4.62
N GLU A 76 1.04 9.85 -3.43
CA GLU A 76 0.16 9.19 -2.46
C GLU A 76 -1.04 10.08 -2.14
N SER A 77 -0.80 11.35 -1.80
CA SER A 77 -1.86 12.30 -1.47
C SER A 77 -2.86 12.46 -2.63
N ASN A 78 -2.37 12.54 -3.87
CA ASN A 78 -3.22 12.65 -5.05
C ASN A 78 -4.06 11.37 -5.27
N LEU A 79 -3.44 10.20 -5.20
CA LEU A 79 -4.12 8.91 -5.37
C LEU A 79 -5.17 8.64 -4.28
N ILE A 80 -4.89 9.04 -3.03
CA ILE A 80 -5.87 8.96 -1.93
C ILE A 80 -7.05 9.88 -2.19
N LYS A 81 -6.81 11.12 -2.65
CA LYS A 81 -7.89 12.08 -2.95
C LYS A 81 -8.75 11.62 -4.12
N GLU A 82 -8.12 11.08 -5.16
CA GLU A 82 -8.76 10.62 -6.40
C GLU A 82 -9.60 9.37 -6.15
N HIS A 83 -9.01 8.34 -5.54
CA HIS A 83 -9.66 7.04 -5.41
C HIS A 83 -10.44 6.86 -4.11
N ARG A 84 -10.20 7.72 -3.11
CA ARG A 84 -10.75 7.65 -1.74
C ARG A 84 -10.82 6.21 -1.20
N PRO A 85 -9.69 5.48 -1.14
CA PRO A 85 -9.70 4.08 -0.74
C PRO A 85 -10.29 3.91 0.65
N ARG A 86 -11.16 2.91 0.82
CA ARG A 86 -11.92 2.68 2.05
C ARG A 86 -11.04 2.68 3.31
N TYR A 87 -9.88 2.03 3.24
CA TYR A 87 -9.01 1.89 4.40
C TYR A 87 -8.13 3.12 4.64
N ASN A 88 -7.95 4.03 3.67
CA ASN A 88 -7.27 5.31 3.91
C ASN A 88 -8.15 6.33 4.64
N VAL A 89 -9.46 6.35 4.36
CA VAL A 89 -10.40 7.26 5.03
C VAL A 89 -10.55 6.86 6.49
N VAL A 90 -10.86 5.58 6.73
CA VAL A 90 -11.08 5.05 8.08
C VAL A 90 -9.83 5.17 8.96
N LEU A 91 -8.62 5.10 8.39
CA LEU A 91 -7.37 5.26 9.16
C LEU A 91 -6.99 6.72 9.47
N ARG A 92 -7.69 7.70 8.89
CA ARG A 92 -7.42 9.13 9.09
C ARG A 92 -8.27 9.76 10.20
N ASP A 93 -9.31 9.06 10.66
CA ASP A 93 -10.30 9.55 11.64
C ASP A 93 -9.93 9.27 13.12
N ASP A 94 -8.69 8.83 13.41
CA ASP A 94 -8.09 8.73 14.76
C ASP A 94 -6.87 9.67 14.87
#